data_AF-Q0U3N9-F1
#
_entry.id   AF-Q0U3N9-F1
#
_cell.length_a   1.000
_cell.length_b   1.000
_cell.length_c   1.000
_cell.angle_alpha   90.00
_cell.angle_beta   90.00
_cell.angle_gamma   90.00
#
_symmetry.space_group_name_H-M   'P 1'
#
loop_
_entity.id
_entity.type
_entity.pdbx_description
1 polymer ?
#
loop_
_entity_poly.entity_id
_entity_poly.type
_entity_poly.pdbx_seq_one_letter_code
_entity_poly.pdbx_strand_id
1 'polypeptide(L)'
;MSFLLPSTPGLLPKWLLFTAIVSVGNSIQAYSTLAFTSRVYNPTSIDPPPTTPKHVTALSSRTFGTWTFLAAVIRMYAAYNIENPAM
;
A
#
# COMPACT_ATOMS: atom_id res chain seq x y z
N MET A 1 27.78 -6.94 3.83
CA MET A 1 26.99 -5.70 3.67
C MET A 1 25.55 -6.06 3.32
N SER A 2 24.61 -5.96 4.25
CA SER A 2 23.17 -6.14 3.97
C SER A 2 22.41 -4.90 4.42
N PHE A 3 22.75 -3.74 3.84
CA PHE A 3 22.22 -2.42 4.24
C PHE A 3 20.70 -2.26 4.00
N LEU A 4 20.12 -3.08 3.11
CA LEU A 4 18.70 -3.01 2.75
C LEU A 4 17.78 -3.73 3.76
N LEU A 5 18.29 -4.70 4.52
CA LEU A 5 17.47 -5.49 5.44
C LEU A 5 17.60 -4.97 6.87
N PRO A 6 16.50 -4.82 7.62
CA PRO A 6 16.56 -4.47 9.03
C PRO A 6 17.42 -5.50 9.76
N SER A 7 18.44 -5.00 10.48
CA SER A 7 19.44 -5.81 11.18
C SER A 7 18.92 -6.41 12.50
N THR A 8 17.69 -6.04 12.86
CA THR A 8 16.97 -6.44 14.05
C THR A 8 16.59 -7.93 14.01
N PRO A 9 16.87 -8.71 15.07
CA PRO A 9 16.46 -10.10 15.16
C PRO A 9 14.92 -10.23 15.15
N GLY A 10 14.40 -11.04 14.22
CA GLY A 10 12.98 -11.34 14.13
C GLY A 10 12.41 -11.33 12.70
N LEU A 11 11.26 -11.98 12.52
CA LEU A 11 10.52 -11.96 11.24
C LEU A 11 9.64 -10.71 11.09
N LEU A 12 9.29 -10.08 12.21
CA LEU A 12 8.36 -8.96 12.25
C LEU A 12 8.86 -7.70 11.49
N PRO A 13 10.11 -7.21 11.68
CA PRO A 13 10.61 -6.08 10.90
C PRO A 13 10.76 -6.40 9.41
N LYS A 14 11.06 -7.65 9.04
CA LYS A 14 11.09 -8.10 7.63
C LYS A 14 9.69 -8.09 7.01
N TRP A 15 8.67 -8.49 7.77
CA TRP A 15 7.27 -8.43 7.34
C TRP A 15 6.78 -6.98 7.17
N LEU A 16 7.17 -6.08 8.07
CA LEU A 16 6.85 -4.66 7.94
C LEU A 16 7.51 -4.03 6.71
N LEU A 17 8.76 -4.40 6.40
CA LEU A 17 9.43 -3.97 5.17
C LEU A 17 8.71 -4.50 3.92
N PHE A 18 8.33 -5.78 3.92
CA PHE A 18 7.57 -6.39 2.82
C PHE A 18 6.23 -5.67 2.59
N THR A 19 5.44 -5.49 3.65
CA THR A 19 4.14 -4.81 3.55
C THR A 19 4.27 -3.34 3.15
N ALA A 20 5.35 -2.66 3.54
CA ALA A 20 5.65 -1.31 3.07
C ALA A 20 5.90 -1.27 1.56
N ILE A 21 6.73 -2.18 1.02
CA ILE A 21 7.01 -2.26 -0.43
C ILE A 21 5.71 -2.55 -1.22
N VAL A 22 4.91 -3.52 -0.77
CA VAL A 22 3.63 -3.86 -1.40
C VAL A 22 2.66 -2.66 -1.38
N SER A 23 2.62 -1.92 -0.26
CA SER A 23 1.78 -0.74 -0.12
C SER A 23 2.20 0.39 -1.08
N VAL A 24 3.50 0.60 -1.31
CA VAL A 24 3.99 1.57 -2.31
C VAL A 24 3.52 1.18 -3.72
N GLY A 25 3.61 -0.11 -4.08
CA GLY A 25 3.10 -0.62 -5.36
C GLY A 25 1.59 -0.40 -5.51
N ASN A 26 0.82 -0.62 -4.45
CA ASN A 26 -0.62 -0.36 -4.44
C ASN A 26 -0.94 1.14 -4.60
N SER A 27 -0.18 2.02 -3.94
CA SER A 27 -0.32 3.46 -4.12
C SER A 27 -0.08 3.87 -5.57
N ILE A 28 0.99 3.38 -6.22
CA ILE A 28 1.27 3.67 -7.63
C ILE A 28 0.12 3.18 -8.52
N GLN A 29 -0.42 1.98 -8.26
CA GLN A 29 -1.58 1.46 -8.97
C GLN A 29 -2.80 2.38 -8.82
N ALA A 30 -3.05 2.91 -7.62
CA ALA A 30 -4.16 3.83 -7.36
C ALA A 30 -4.02 5.19 -8.10
N TYR A 31 -2.80 5.68 -8.34
CA TYR A 31 -2.60 6.88 -9.17
C TYR A 31 -2.67 6.60 -10.67
N SER A 32 -2.29 5.39 -11.09
CA SER A 32 -2.14 5.05 -12.51
C SER A 32 -3.45 4.55 -13.14
N THR A 33 -4.28 3.84 -12.39
CA THR A 33 -5.47 3.17 -12.95
C THR A 33 -6.61 3.06 -11.97
N LEU A 34 -7.79 3.51 -12.40
CA LEU A 34 -9.02 3.43 -11.63
C LEU A 34 -9.64 2.03 -11.68
N ALA A 35 -9.29 1.22 -12.68
CA ALA A 35 -9.90 -0.09 -12.93
C ALA A 35 -9.69 -1.04 -11.75
N PHE A 36 -8.47 -1.11 -11.22
CA PHE A 36 -8.17 -2.00 -10.09
C PHE A 36 -8.84 -1.55 -8.79
N THR A 37 -8.79 -0.26 -8.45
CA THR A 37 -9.52 0.28 -7.30
C THR A 37 -11.02 -0.02 -7.43
N SER A 38 -11.55 0.10 -8.65
CA SER A 38 -12.97 -0.16 -8.87
C SER A 38 -13.38 -1.63 -8.74
N ARG A 39 -12.53 -2.58 -9.12
CA ARG A 39 -12.77 -4.01 -8.91
C ARG A 39 -12.84 -4.37 -7.43
N VAL A 40 -11.97 -3.78 -6.61
CA VAL A 40 -11.90 -4.05 -5.16
C VAL A 40 -13.13 -3.48 -4.45
N TYR A 41 -13.52 -2.25 -4.77
CA TYR A 41 -14.57 -1.54 -4.04
C TYR A 41 -15.97 -1.65 -4.67
N ASN A 42 -16.07 -2.07 -5.92
CA ASN A 42 -17.34 -2.26 -6.62
C ASN A 42 -17.26 -3.50 -7.52
N PRO A 43 -17.23 -4.70 -6.93
CA PRO A 43 -17.13 -5.95 -7.69
C PRO A 43 -18.35 -6.10 -8.61
N THR A 44 -18.11 -6.15 -9.91
CA THR A 44 -19.14 -6.43 -10.93
C THR A 44 -19.01 -7.87 -11.40
N SER A 45 -20.14 -8.49 -11.76
CA SER A 45 -20.18 -9.86 -12.30
C SER A 45 -19.52 -10.00 -13.68
N ILE A 46 -19.23 -8.88 -14.35
CA ILE A 46 -18.58 -8.79 -15.65
C ILE A 46 -17.31 -7.94 -15.47
N ASP A 47 -16.18 -8.45 -15.94
CA ASP A 47 -14.87 -7.82 -15.77
C ASP A 47 -14.05 -7.92 -17.07
N PRO A 48 -13.69 -6.81 -17.75
CA PRO A 48 -13.84 -5.41 -17.34
C PRO A 48 -15.29 -4.91 -17.38
N PRO A 49 -15.69 -4.02 -16.45
CA PRO A 49 -17.03 -3.47 -16.43
C PRO A 49 -17.29 -2.64 -17.72
N PRO A 50 -18.48 -2.77 -18.33
CA PRO A 50 -18.81 -2.10 -19.60
C PRO A 50 -18.93 -0.57 -19.46
N THR A 51 -19.03 -0.04 -18.24
CA THR A 51 -19.01 1.41 -17.96
C THR A 51 -18.10 1.69 -16.77
N THR A 52 -17.39 2.82 -16.78
CA THR A 52 -16.60 3.27 -15.62
C THR A 52 -17.52 3.40 -14.40
N PRO A 53 -17.25 2.70 -13.29
CA PRO A 53 -18.14 2.65 -12.15
C PRO A 53 -18.29 4.03 -11.50
N LYS A 54 -19.54 4.51 -11.40
CA LYS A 54 -19.86 5.86 -10.91
C LYS A 54 -19.49 6.10 -9.44
N HIS A 55 -19.35 5.04 -8.63
CA HIS A 55 -19.06 5.16 -7.20
C HIS A 55 -17.57 5.31 -6.87
N VAL A 56 -16.65 4.87 -7.74
CA VAL A 56 -15.22 5.01 -7.50
C VAL A 56 -14.69 6.14 -8.37
N THR A 57 -14.46 7.30 -7.76
CA THR A 57 -13.95 8.48 -8.46
C THR A 57 -12.42 8.50 -8.46
N ALA A 58 -11.83 9.17 -9.46
CA ALA A 58 -10.38 9.38 -9.52
C ALA A 58 -9.85 10.10 -8.26
N LEU A 59 -10.64 11.00 -7.67
CA LEU A 59 -10.27 11.67 -6.43
C LEU A 59 -10.20 10.69 -5.26
N SER A 60 -11.21 9.83 -5.09
CA SER A 60 -11.26 8.81 -4.03
C SER A 60 -10.10 7.81 -4.13
N SER A 61 -9.80 7.33 -5.34
CA SER A 61 -8.68 6.42 -5.60
C SER A 61 -7.33 7.06 -5.24
N ARG A 62 -7.12 8.34 -5.58
CA ARG A 62 -5.90 9.08 -5.21
C ARG A 62 -5.79 9.30 -3.70
N THR A 63 -6.87 9.66 -3.01
CA THR A 63 -6.84 9.81 -1.54
C THR A 63 -6.54 8.49 -0.84
N PHE A 64 -7.08 7.37 -1.35
CA PHE A 64 -6.74 6.04 -0.87
C PHE A 64 -5.25 5.73 -1.12
N GLY A 65 -4.75 6.03 -2.32
CA GLY A 65 -3.33 5.88 -2.67
C GLY A 65 -2.41 6.69 -1.75
N THR A 66 -2.75 7.95 -1.46
CA THR A 66 -1.99 8.80 -0.51
C THR A 66 -1.98 8.22 0.89
N TRP A 67 -3.13 7.76 1.39
CA TRP A 67 -3.24 7.15 2.72
C TRP A 67 -2.40 5.87 2.83
N THR A 68 -2.50 4.99 1.82
CA THR A 68 -1.72 3.74 1.77
C THR A 68 -0.23 4.03 1.66
N PHE A 69 0.17 5.09 0.95
CA PHE A 69 1.56 5.52 0.84
C PHE A 69 2.10 6.03 2.18
N LEU A 70 1.33 6.89 2.86
CA LEU A 70 1.69 7.38 4.19
C LEU A 70 1.87 6.23 5.18
N ALA A 71 0.94 5.26 5.16
CA ALA A 71 1.03 4.08 5.98
C ALA A 71 2.24 3.19 5.60
N ALA A 72 2.65 3.17 4.33
CA ALA A 72 3.88 2.49 3.89
C ALA A 72 5.14 3.12 4.48
N VAL A 73 5.22 4.46 4.51
CA VAL A 73 6.33 5.20 5.12
C VAL A 73 6.43 4.90 6.62
N ILE A 74 5.30 4.92 7.33
CA ILE A 74 5.26 4.59 8.77
C ILE A 74 5.75 3.15 9.00
N ARG A 75 5.28 2.18 8.20
CA ARG A 75 5.71 0.78 8.31
C ARG A 75 7.20 0.58 8.02
N MET A 76 7.71 1.30 7.02
CA MET A 76 9.14 1.28 6.70
C MET A 76 9.95 1.85 7.88
N TYR A 77 9.53 2.99 8.43
CA TYR A 77 10.20 3.59 9.58
C TYR A 77 10.17 2.68 10.82
N ALA A 78 9.02 2.06 11.09
CA ALA A 78 8.84 1.10 12.17
C ALA A 78 9.71 -0.16 11.98
N ALA A 79 9.89 -0.63 10.74
CA ALA A 79 10.73 -1.80 10.45
C ALA A 79 12.20 -1.58 10.87
N TYR A 80 12.71 -0.36 10.78
CA TYR A 80 14.10 -0.02 11.16
C TYR A 80 14.26 0.44 12.62
N ASN A 81 13.18 0.92 13.27
CA ASN A 81 13.24 1.48 14.64
C ASN A 81 12.54 0.61 15.71
N ILE A 82 12.27 -0.67 15.40
CA ILE A 82 11.40 -1.52 16.23
C ILE A 82 11.92 -1.83 17.63
N GLU A 83 13.23 -1.73 17.84
CA GLU A 83 13.89 -1.97 19.13
C GLU A 83 14.01 -0.72 19.98
N ASN A 84 13.54 0.43 19.50
CA ASN A 84 13.68 1.69 20.22
C ASN A 84 12.47 1.89 21.15
N PRO A 85 12.60 1.68 22.47
CA PRO A 85 11.47 1.69 23.42
C PRO A 85 10.89 3.10 23.68
N ALA A 86 11.49 4.14 23.07
CA ALA A 86 11.00 5.52 23.11
C ALA A 86 9.96 5.83 22.02
N MET A 87 9.62 4.84 21.18
CA MET A 87 8.49 4.86 20.23
C MET A 87 7.40 3.89 20.70
#